data_AF-A0A3D0Y1F2-F1
#
_entry.id   AF-A0A3D0Y1F2-F1
#
_cell.length_a   1.000
_cell.length_b   1.000
_cell.length_c   1.000
_cell.angle_alpha   90.00
_cell.angle_beta   90.00
_cell.angle_gamma   90.00
#
_symmetry.space_group_name_H-M   'P 1'
#
loop_
_entity.id
_entity.type
_entity.pdbx_description
1 polymer ?
#
loop_
_entity_poly.entity_id
_entity_poly.type
_entity_poly.pdbx_seq_one_letter_code
_entity_poly.pdbx_strand_id
1 'polypeptide(L)'
;MHKKTIMIDMDEVIVVGKFSEFLIEFLGEVNFDNLKTQNRQDLLKGKEEKFKKKYKYKNLYKDINDNYIKPLPNCVDVITRLSQEYEVYIVTSYIWNGDVIDAATNLKNKYDYLSYWFPFIDPNKFIFMADKTKIKFDIGIDDRVSNLKNCKQKLLFTEFRNKNLTQEELKNNDIIRVNDWLDVEKFILNYN
;
A
#
# COMPACT_ATOMS: atom_id res chain seq x y z
N MET A 1 -21.27 21.52 1.34
CA MET A 1 -20.17 21.16 2.27
C MET A 1 -19.12 20.40 1.50
N HIS A 2 -17.83 20.71 1.68
CA HIS A 2 -16.76 19.90 1.08
C HIS A 2 -16.71 18.55 1.80
N LYS A 3 -16.72 17.44 1.03
CA LYS A 3 -16.47 16.10 1.57
C LYS A 3 -15.05 16.07 2.17
N LYS A 4 -14.88 15.36 3.28
CA LYS A 4 -13.54 15.11 3.84
C LYS A 4 -12.73 14.23 2.88
N THR A 5 -11.43 14.43 2.86
CA THR A 5 -10.51 13.70 1.98
C THR A 5 -9.90 12.49 2.67
N ILE A 6 -9.83 11.36 1.97
CA ILE A 6 -9.15 10.14 2.44
C ILE A 6 -8.03 9.80 1.45
N MET A 7 -6.80 9.64 1.94
CA MET A 7 -5.76 8.95 1.17
C MET A 7 -5.66 7.47 1.57
N ILE A 8 -5.47 6.61 0.58
CA ILE A 8 -5.33 5.16 0.75
C ILE A 8 -4.08 4.70 0.03
N ASP A 9 -3.16 4.01 0.71
CA ASP A 9 -2.06 3.33 0.05
C ASP A 9 -2.53 2.09 -0.74
N MET A 10 -1.77 1.70 -1.75
CA MET A 10 -2.06 0.52 -2.55
C MET A 10 -1.35 -0.72 -2.03
N ASP A 11 -0.02 -0.69 -1.95
CA ASP A 11 0.75 -1.88 -1.60
C ASP A 11 0.51 -2.19 -0.11
N GLU A 12 0.30 -3.47 0.21
CA GLU A 12 0.07 -3.97 1.57
C GLU A 12 -1.20 -3.45 2.28
N VAL A 13 -1.97 -2.56 1.64
CA VAL A 13 -3.23 -2.00 2.17
C VAL A 13 -4.43 -2.37 1.28
N ILE A 14 -4.32 -2.15 -0.03
CA ILE A 14 -5.31 -2.63 -1.00
C ILE A 14 -4.97 -4.04 -1.45
N VAL A 15 -3.69 -4.33 -1.70
CA VAL A 15 -3.24 -5.59 -2.27
C VAL A 15 -1.83 -5.95 -1.82
N VAL A 16 -1.60 -7.24 -1.56
CA VAL A 16 -0.26 -7.79 -1.39
C VAL A 16 0.25 -8.24 -2.77
N GLY A 17 1.25 -7.53 -3.29
CA GLY A 17 1.86 -7.86 -4.57
C GLY A 17 2.86 -9.02 -4.51
N LYS A 18 3.32 -9.48 -5.67
CA LYS A 18 4.21 -10.65 -5.81
C LYS A 18 5.68 -10.39 -5.48
N PHE A 19 6.03 -9.23 -4.93
CA PHE A 19 7.43 -8.91 -4.67
C PHE A 19 8.08 -9.93 -3.71
N SER A 20 7.35 -10.35 -2.67
CA SER A 20 7.81 -11.40 -1.74
C SER A 20 8.03 -12.75 -2.44
N GLU A 21 7.15 -13.13 -3.39
CA GLU A 21 7.31 -14.34 -4.19
C GLU A 21 8.56 -14.26 -5.08
N PHE A 22 8.80 -13.11 -5.71
CA PHE A 22 10.00 -12.92 -6.54
C PHE A 22 11.28 -12.98 -5.71
N LEU A 23 11.24 -12.48 -4.47
CA LEU A 23 12.36 -12.61 -3.53
C LEU A 23 12.61 -14.07 -3.16
N ILE A 24 11.57 -14.85 -2.85
CA ILE A 24 11.70 -16.29 -2.56
C ILE A 24 12.24 -17.04 -3.80
N GLU A 25 11.67 -16.79 -4.98
CA GLU A 25 12.13 -17.42 -6.24
C GLU A 25 13.60 -17.09 -6.54
N PHE A 26 14.08 -15.89 -6.16
CA PHE A 26 15.44 -15.44 -6.42
C PHE A 26 16.46 -15.88 -5.37
N LEU A 27 16.09 -15.84 -4.08
CA LEU A 27 16.99 -16.06 -2.95
C LEU A 27 16.90 -17.48 -2.38
N GLY A 28 15.86 -18.24 -2.72
CA GLY A 28 15.48 -19.47 -2.04
C GLY A 28 14.60 -19.17 -0.82
N GLU A 29 14.86 -19.81 0.31
CA GLU A 29 14.11 -19.55 1.53
C GLU A 29 14.39 -18.14 2.09
N VAL A 30 13.33 -17.38 2.33
CA VAL A 30 13.39 -16.03 2.93
C VAL A 30 12.50 -15.99 4.16
N ASN A 31 13.09 -15.68 5.31
CA ASN A 31 12.33 -15.42 6.53
C ASN A 31 12.01 -13.92 6.63
N PHE A 32 10.78 -13.55 6.26
CA PHE A 32 10.31 -12.16 6.33
C PHE A 32 10.06 -11.67 7.75
N ASP A 33 9.83 -12.56 8.72
CA ASP A 33 9.59 -12.18 10.12
C ASP A 33 10.86 -11.69 10.82
N ASN A 34 12.03 -12.13 10.35
CA ASN A 34 13.34 -11.71 10.88
C ASN A 34 13.93 -10.49 10.16
N LEU A 35 13.18 -9.84 9.27
CA LEU A 35 13.61 -8.61 8.62
C LEU A 35 13.70 -7.48 9.63
N LYS A 36 14.93 -7.13 10.01
CA LYS A 36 15.23 -5.95 10.84
C LYS A 36 15.06 -4.63 10.08
N THR A 37 14.63 -4.67 8.81
CA THR A 37 14.55 -3.49 7.96
C THR A 37 13.11 -3.16 7.56
N GLN A 38 12.91 -1.87 7.32
CA GLN A 38 11.67 -1.30 6.80
C GLN A 38 11.53 -1.43 5.29
N ASN A 39 12.35 -2.26 4.62
CA ASN A 39 12.37 -2.43 3.15
C ASN A 39 12.73 -3.87 2.75
N ARG A 40 11.79 -4.61 2.11
CA ARG A 40 12.02 -6.01 1.68
C ARG A 40 13.18 -6.09 0.67
N GLN A 41 13.36 -5.03 -0.12
CA GLN A 41 14.45 -4.90 -1.10
C GLN A 41 15.85 -4.85 -0.48
N ASP A 42 15.97 -4.62 0.83
CA ASP A 42 17.28 -4.65 1.50
C ASP A 42 17.90 -6.06 1.49
N LEU A 43 17.09 -7.11 1.28
CA LEU A 43 17.56 -8.49 1.06
C LEU A 43 18.33 -8.66 -0.25
N LEU A 44 18.20 -7.71 -1.18
CA LEU A 44 18.88 -7.73 -2.48
C LEU A 44 20.24 -7.03 -2.46
N LYS A 45 20.71 -6.55 -1.30
CA LYS A 45 21.97 -5.81 -1.19
C LYS A 45 23.14 -6.59 -1.83
N GLY A 46 23.76 -6.00 -2.86
CA GLY A 46 24.85 -6.61 -3.64
C GLY A 46 24.41 -7.61 -4.72
N LYS A 47 23.10 -7.77 -4.94
CA LYS A 47 22.48 -8.67 -5.93
C LYS A 47 21.44 -7.97 -6.80
N GLU A 48 21.32 -6.65 -6.71
CA GLU A 48 20.29 -5.82 -7.34
C GLU A 48 20.28 -6.03 -8.86
N GLU A 49 21.44 -5.92 -9.51
CA GLU A 49 21.55 -6.09 -10.97
C GLU A 49 21.16 -7.49 -11.45
N LYS A 50 21.45 -8.52 -10.65
CA LYS A 50 21.04 -9.90 -10.96
C LYS A 50 19.53 -10.08 -10.83
N PHE A 51 18.93 -9.47 -9.79
CA PHE A 51 17.48 -9.46 -9.61
C PHE A 51 16.79 -8.71 -10.76
N LYS A 52 17.27 -7.50 -11.10
CA LYS A 52 16.72 -6.68 -12.18
C LYS A 52 16.64 -7.43 -13.50
N LYS A 53 17.71 -8.14 -13.89
CA LYS A 53 17.75 -8.92 -15.14
C LYS A 53 16.57 -9.89 -15.27
N LYS A 54 16.03 -10.40 -14.17
CA LYS A 54 14.95 -11.39 -14.16
C LYS A 54 13.57 -10.79 -13.85
N TYR A 55 13.49 -9.76 -13.01
CA TYR A 55 12.22 -9.32 -12.43
C TYR A 55 11.82 -7.88 -12.76
N LYS A 56 12.71 -7.04 -13.31
CA LYS A 56 12.46 -5.58 -13.41
C LYS A 56 11.16 -5.20 -14.14
N TYR A 57 10.73 -6.01 -15.10
CA TYR A 57 9.51 -5.79 -15.90
C TYR A 57 8.36 -6.74 -15.55
N LYS A 58 8.52 -7.61 -14.54
CA LYS A 58 7.42 -8.50 -14.14
C LYS A 58 6.31 -7.69 -13.48
N ASN A 59 5.08 -8.05 -13.78
CA ASN A 59 3.91 -7.44 -13.15
C ASN A 59 3.77 -7.96 -11.71
N LEU A 60 3.76 -7.04 -10.74
CA LEU A 60 3.62 -7.36 -9.31
C LEU A 60 2.17 -7.67 -8.91
N TYR A 61 1.20 -7.35 -9.76
CA TYR A 61 -0.23 -7.33 -9.42
C TYR A 61 -1.06 -8.33 -10.23
N LYS A 62 -0.39 -9.24 -10.94
CA LYS A 62 -1.04 -10.31 -11.70
C LYS A 62 -0.50 -11.68 -11.32
N ASP A 63 -1.38 -12.67 -11.27
CA ASP A 63 -1.04 -14.06 -11.01
C ASP A 63 -0.31 -14.72 -12.21
N ILE A 64 -0.02 -16.02 -12.10
CA ILE A 64 0.67 -16.77 -13.16
C ILE A 64 -0.17 -16.95 -14.44
N ASN A 65 -1.49 -16.78 -14.33
CA ASN A 65 -2.44 -16.88 -15.44
C ASN A 65 -2.82 -15.50 -16.01
N ASP A 66 -2.06 -14.44 -15.66
CA ASP A 66 -2.27 -13.05 -16.09
C ASP A 66 -3.59 -12.41 -15.58
N ASN A 67 -4.21 -12.98 -14.54
CA ASN A 67 -5.34 -12.37 -13.85
C ASN A 67 -4.86 -11.37 -12.80
N TYR A 68 -5.58 -10.27 -12.60
CA TYR A 68 -5.29 -9.35 -11.50
C TYR A 68 -5.51 -10.04 -10.15
N ILE A 69 -4.55 -9.86 -9.24
CA ILE A 69 -4.63 -10.37 -7.87
C ILE A 69 -5.84 -9.75 -7.19
N LYS A 70 -6.56 -10.53 -6.37
CA LYS A 70 -7.69 -10.01 -5.61
C LYS A 70 -7.22 -9.04 -4.53
N PRO A 71 -7.90 -7.89 -4.33
CA PRO A 71 -7.66 -7.03 -3.19
C PRO A 71 -7.82 -7.77 -1.86
N LEU A 72 -7.32 -7.17 -0.79
CA LEU A 72 -7.54 -7.67 0.56
C LEU A 72 -9.04 -7.82 0.86
N PRO A 73 -9.43 -8.74 1.76
CA PRO A 73 -10.83 -8.98 2.11
C PRO A 73 -11.58 -7.68 2.42
N ASN A 74 -12.81 -7.57 1.93
CA ASN A 74 -13.72 -6.42 2.10
C ASN A 74 -13.23 -5.07 1.55
N CYS A 75 -12.01 -4.98 0.99
CA CYS A 75 -11.41 -3.75 0.49
C CYS A 75 -12.30 -3.00 -0.50
N VAL A 76 -12.74 -3.69 -1.56
CA VAL A 76 -13.53 -3.07 -2.64
C VAL A 76 -14.86 -2.54 -2.10
N ASP A 77 -15.55 -3.33 -1.28
CA ASP A 77 -16.86 -2.98 -0.73
C ASP A 77 -16.76 -1.79 0.23
N VAL A 78 -15.75 -1.78 1.11
CA VAL A 78 -15.53 -0.68 2.07
C VAL A 78 -15.13 0.59 1.33
N ILE A 79 -14.18 0.53 0.39
CA ILE A 79 -13.80 1.70 -0.41
C ILE A 79 -15.00 2.23 -1.21
N THR A 80 -15.88 1.36 -1.71
CA THR A 80 -17.12 1.77 -2.37
C THR A 80 -17.99 2.59 -1.44
N ARG A 81 -18.24 2.14 -0.20
CA ARG A 81 -19.03 2.89 0.78
C ARG A 81 -18.34 4.19 1.22
N LEU A 82 -17.03 4.17 1.43
CA LEU A 82 -16.26 5.38 1.72
C LEU A 82 -16.38 6.42 0.59
N SER A 83 -16.38 5.99 -0.68
CA SER A 83 -16.50 6.91 -1.83
C SER A 83 -17.86 7.63 -1.91
N GLN A 84 -18.89 7.10 -1.25
CA GLN A 84 -20.20 7.74 -1.18
C GLN A 84 -20.19 8.96 -0.25
N GLU A 85 -19.42 8.91 0.85
CA GLU A 85 -19.39 9.94 1.89
C GLU A 85 -18.15 10.85 1.84
N TYR A 86 -17.05 10.34 1.30
CA TYR A 86 -15.73 10.98 1.30
C TYR A 86 -15.17 11.18 -0.10
N GLU A 87 -14.20 12.07 -0.22
CA GLU A 87 -13.37 12.15 -1.42
C GLU A 87 -12.14 11.24 -1.26
N VAL A 88 -12.22 10.06 -1.88
CA VAL A 88 -11.18 9.03 -1.78
C VAL A 88 -10.12 9.19 -2.86
N TYR A 89 -8.87 9.27 -2.44
CA TYR A 89 -7.67 9.28 -3.27
C TYR A 89 -6.84 8.02 -3.00
N ILE A 90 -6.35 7.39 -4.06
CA ILE A 90 -5.37 6.32 -3.94
C ILE A 90 -4.00 6.93 -4.18
N VAL A 91 -3.12 6.87 -3.19
CA VAL A 91 -1.82 7.53 -3.20
C VAL A 91 -0.74 6.48 -3.03
N THR A 92 0.04 6.21 -4.08
CA THR A 92 1.01 5.10 -4.07
C THR A 92 2.34 5.47 -4.71
N SER A 93 3.43 4.94 -4.16
CA SER A 93 4.76 5.05 -4.78
C SER A 93 4.90 4.02 -5.90
N TYR A 94 5.56 4.40 -6.99
CA TYR A 94 5.87 3.50 -8.11
C TYR A 94 7.38 3.24 -8.27
N ILE A 95 8.20 3.97 -7.52
CA ILE A 95 9.66 3.81 -7.52
C ILE A 95 10.09 2.85 -6.40
N TRP A 96 11.15 2.09 -6.67
CA TRP A 96 11.74 1.14 -5.72
C TRP A 96 13.19 1.53 -5.41
N ASN A 97 13.62 1.35 -4.15
CA ASN A 97 15.03 1.56 -3.81
C ASN A 97 15.92 0.61 -4.60
N GLY A 98 17.06 1.11 -5.07
CA GLY A 98 17.97 0.36 -5.93
C GLY A 98 17.43 0.10 -7.34
N ASP A 99 16.26 0.65 -7.69
CA ASP A 99 15.63 0.52 -9.02
C ASP A 99 15.43 -0.96 -9.43
N VAL A 100 15.09 -1.80 -8.46
CA VAL A 100 14.98 -3.26 -8.64
C VAL A 100 13.76 -3.67 -9.48
N ILE A 101 12.76 -2.79 -9.57
CA ILE A 101 11.60 -2.88 -10.46
C ILE A 101 11.56 -1.57 -11.25
N ASP A 102 11.36 -1.68 -12.56
CA ASP A 102 11.33 -0.55 -13.48
C ASP A 102 10.15 0.38 -13.15
N ALA A 103 10.46 1.66 -12.91
CA ALA A 103 9.48 2.63 -12.43
C ALA A 103 8.32 2.87 -13.42
N ALA A 104 8.63 2.99 -14.72
CA ALA A 104 7.61 3.25 -15.75
C ALA A 104 6.65 2.06 -15.88
N THR A 105 7.20 0.85 -15.91
CA THR A 105 6.42 -0.39 -15.95
C THR A 105 5.57 -0.55 -14.70
N ASN A 106 6.13 -0.26 -13.53
CA ASN A 106 5.39 -0.38 -12.27
C ASN A 106 4.25 0.64 -12.16
N LEU A 107 4.47 1.89 -12.59
CA LEU A 107 3.43 2.91 -12.65
C LEU A 107 2.25 2.43 -13.51
N LYS A 108 2.54 1.94 -14.72
CA LYS A 108 1.52 1.37 -15.62
C LYS A 108 0.76 0.22 -14.94
N ASN A 109 1.48 -0.74 -14.36
CA ASN A 109 0.85 -1.90 -13.73
C ASN A 109 -0.05 -1.52 -12.55
N LYS A 110 0.36 -0.52 -11.75
CA LYS A 110 -0.47 0.02 -10.66
C LYS A 110 -1.72 0.71 -11.20
N TYR A 111 -1.57 1.58 -12.20
CA TYR A 111 -2.71 2.26 -12.83
C TYR A 111 -3.73 1.26 -13.39
N ASP A 112 -3.27 0.24 -14.13
CA ASP A 112 -4.14 -0.77 -14.72
C ASP A 112 -4.85 -1.60 -13.64
N TYR A 113 -4.14 -1.97 -12.58
CA TYR A 113 -4.73 -2.71 -11.44
C TYR A 113 -5.83 -1.89 -10.75
N LEU A 114 -5.56 -0.61 -10.47
CA LEU A 114 -6.52 0.27 -9.81
C LEU A 114 -7.75 0.50 -10.70
N SER A 115 -7.54 0.71 -12.00
CA SER A 115 -8.62 0.89 -12.97
C SER A 115 -9.51 -0.36 -13.08
N TYR A 116 -8.92 -1.55 -12.95
CA TYR A 116 -9.66 -2.82 -13.00
C TYR A 116 -10.53 -3.04 -11.76
N TRP A 117 -9.98 -2.86 -10.55
CA TRP A 117 -10.67 -3.16 -9.30
C TRP A 117 -11.54 -2.03 -8.76
N PHE A 118 -11.22 -0.78 -9.12
CA PHE A 118 -11.90 0.42 -8.64
C PHE A 118 -12.41 1.29 -9.79
N PRO A 119 -13.18 0.74 -10.75
CA PRO A 119 -13.68 1.50 -11.90
C PRO A 119 -14.63 2.64 -11.51
N PHE A 120 -15.12 2.63 -10.27
CA PHE A 120 -15.97 3.68 -9.70
C PHE A 120 -15.18 4.86 -9.12
N ILE A 121 -13.86 4.76 -8.97
CA ILE A 121 -13.00 5.89 -8.58
C ILE A 121 -12.51 6.59 -9.85
N ASP A 122 -12.71 7.90 -9.91
CA ASP A 122 -12.17 8.75 -10.99
C ASP A 122 -10.63 8.60 -11.05
N PRO A 123 -10.05 8.22 -12.20
CA PRO A 123 -8.59 8.09 -12.35
C PRO A 123 -7.80 9.36 -11.99
N ASN A 124 -8.40 10.55 -12.02
CA ASN A 124 -7.77 11.79 -11.53
C ASN A 124 -7.47 11.76 -10.02
N LYS A 125 -8.03 10.79 -9.29
CA LYS A 125 -7.80 10.57 -7.85
C LYS A 125 -6.74 9.50 -7.58
N PHE A 126 -6.09 8.97 -8.63
CA PHE A 126 -4.89 8.14 -8.49
C PHE A 126 -3.65 9.03 -8.51
N ILE A 127 -2.95 9.11 -7.39
CA ILE A 127 -1.77 9.95 -7.20
C ILE A 127 -0.53 9.06 -7.07
N PHE A 128 0.37 9.18 -8.05
CA PHE A 128 1.62 8.42 -8.09
C PHE A 128 2.77 9.26 -7.55
N MET A 129 3.16 9.01 -6.30
CA MET A 129 4.20 9.80 -5.62
C MET A 129 4.92 9.00 -4.53
N ALA A 130 6.19 9.30 -4.30
CA ALA A 130 6.99 8.64 -3.26
C ALA A 130 6.84 9.31 -1.88
N ASP A 131 6.94 10.65 -1.82
CA ASP A 131 6.85 11.40 -0.56
C ASP A 131 5.42 11.88 -0.30
N LYS A 132 4.58 11.02 0.29
CA LYS A 132 3.17 11.34 0.59
C LYS A 132 3.00 12.50 1.57
N THR A 133 4.06 12.91 2.27
CA THR A 133 4.02 14.07 3.16
C THR A 133 3.81 15.38 2.40
N LYS A 134 3.94 15.44 1.07
CA LYS A 134 3.71 16.71 0.35
C LYS A 134 2.23 17.10 0.24
N ILE A 135 1.30 16.20 0.54
CA ILE A 135 -0.14 16.45 0.43
C ILE A 135 -0.78 16.27 1.81
N LYS A 136 -1.74 17.13 2.13
CA LYS A 136 -2.52 17.08 3.37
C LYS A 136 -3.88 16.44 3.09
N PHE A 137 -4.21 15.41 3.86
CA PHE A 137 -5.52 14.75 3.82
C PHE A 137 -6.19 14.82 5.20
N ASP A 138 -7.52 14.71 5.24
CA ASP A 138 -8.24 14.63 6.51
C ASP A 138 -8.02 13.27 7.17
N ILE A 139 -7.98 12.20 6.39
CA ILE A 139 -7.76 10.82 6.86
C ILE A 139 -6.70 10.16 5.98
N GLY A 140 -5.77 9.43 6.58
CA GLY A 140 -4.81 8.59 5.87
C GLY A 140 -4.89 7.13 6.31
N ILE A 141 -4.84 6.21 5.35
CA ILE A 141 -4.77 4.77 5.54
C ILE A 141 -3.53 4.26 4.83
N ASP A 142 -2.53 3.81 5.59
CA ASP A 142 -1.21 3.42 5.08
C ASP A 142 -0.56 2.41 6.03
N ASP A 143 0.31 1.53 5.52
CA ASP A 143 1.08 0.59 6.36
C ASP A 143 2.32 1.26 7.00
N ARG A 144 2.67 2.48 6.57
CA ARG A 144 3.85 3.23 7.05
C ARG A 144 3.47 4.49 7.82
N VAL A 145 3.93 4.55 9.06
CA VAL A 145 3.80 5.73 9.94
C VAL A 145 4.29 7.03 9.28
N SER A 146 5.41 6.98 8.55
CA SER A 146 5.99 8.16 7.89
C SER A 146 5.07 8.79 6.85
N ASN A 147 4.26 7.97 6.16
CA ASN A 147 3.34 8.42 5.13
C ASN A 147 2.11 9.11 5.71
N LEU A 148 1.75 8.79 6.96
CA LEU A 148 0.60 9.34 7.67
C LEU A 148 0.89 10.72 8.31
N LYS A 149 2.14 11.21 8.27
CA LYS A 149 2.58 12.40 9.02
C LYS A 149 1.71 13.65 8.79
N ASN A 150 1.27 13.87 7.55
CA ASN A 150 0.47 15.05 7.17
C ASN A 150 -1.04 14.79 7.08
N CYS A 151 -1.51 13.66 7.60
CA CYS A 151 -2.93 13.35 7.74
C CYS A 151 -3.43 13.79 9.12
N LYS A 152 -4.66 14.35 9.20
CA LYS A 152 -5.25 14.75 10.50
C LYS A 152 -5.63 13.52 11.34
N GLN A 153 -6.32 12.56 10.75
CA GLN A 153 -6.61 11.24 11.32
C GLN A 153 -5.72 10.20 10.64
N LYS A 154 -5.03 9.38 11.43
CA LYS A 154 -4.00 8.46 10.95
C LYS A 154 -4.40 7.03 11.28
N LEU A 155 -4.71 6.25 10.25
CA LEU A 155 -5.02 4.83 10.37
C LEU A 155 -3.82 4.03 9.83
N LEU A 156 -3.09 3.37 10.74
CA LEU A 156 -2.00 2.49 10.39
C LEU A 156 -2.55 1.10 10.12
N PHE A 157 -2.52 0.68 8.85
CA PHE A 157 -2.96 -0.64 8.45
C PHE A 157 -1.93 -1.69 8.88
N THR A 158 -2.36 -2.74 9.56
CA THR A 158 -1.45 -3.75 10.11
C THR A 158 -0.77 -4.54 8.98
N GLU A 159 0.56 -4.50 8.96
CA GLU A 159 1.41 -5.32 8.08
C GLU A 159 2.66 -5.79 8.83
N PHE A 160 3.39 -6.78 8.31
CA PHE A 160 4.52 -7.44 8.99
C PHE A 160 5.54 -6.44 9.58
N ARG A 161 5.81 -5.32 8.90
CA ARG A 161 6.86 -4.35 9.27
C ARG A 161 6.52 -3.52 10.48
N ASN A 162 5.23 -3.32 10.72
CA ASN A 162 4.74 -2.43 11.74
C ASN A 162 4.21 -3.18 12.97
N LYS A 163 4.25 -4.52 12.98
CA LYS A 163 3.81 -5.36 14.11
C LYS A 163 4.58 -5.09 15.40
N ASN A 164 5.84 -4.66 15.29
CA ASN A 164 6.69 -4.39 16.45
C ASN A 164 6.42 -3.02 17.09
N LEU A 165 5.62 -2.15 16.46
CA LEU A 165 5.24 -0.87 17.04
C LEU A 165 4.28 -1.08 18.21
N THR A 166 4.68 -0.59 19.38
CA THR A 166 3.91 -0.65 20.61
C THR A 166 2.71 0.29 20.57
N GLN A 167 1.68 0.00 21.36
CA GLN A 167 0.52 0.88 21.48
C GLN A 167 0.89 2.27 22.04
N GLU A 168 1.92 2.34 22.88
CA GLU A 168 2.43 3.61 23.41
C GLU A 168 3.05 4.47 22.29
N GLU A 169 3.87 3.89 21.41
CA GLU A 169 4.44 4.58 20.25
C GLU A 169 3.35 5.10 19.31
N LEU A 170 2.31 4.30 19.05
CA LEU A 170 1.19 4.71 18.20
C LEU A 170 0.41 5.87 18.82
N LYS A 171 0.11 5.76 20.13
CA LYS A 171 -0.60 6.80 20.88
C LYS A 171 0.17 8.12 20.90
N ASN A 172 1.49 8.08 21.10
CA ASN A 172 2.35 9.26 21.11
C ASN A 172 2.42 9.97 19.75
N ASN A 173 1.98 9.33 18.67
CA ASN A 173 1.94 9.89 17.32
C ASN A 173 0.51 10.16 16.80
N ASP A 174 -0.51 10.03 17.65
CA ASP A 174 -1.93 10.11 17.29
C ASP A 174 -2.31 9.15 16.16
N ILE A 175 -1.81 7.91 16.23
CA ILE A 175 -2.05 6.87 15.24
C ILE A 175 -2.96 5.79 15.82
N ILE A 176 -3.99 5.44 15.04
CA ILE A 176 -4.89 4.34 15.33
C ILE A 176 -4.49 3.16 14.44
N ARG A 177 -4.31 1.98 15.02
CA ARG A 177 -4.08 0.75 14.24
C ARG A 177 -5.41 0.18 13.76
N VAL A 178 -5.44 -0.26 12.51
CA VAL A 178 -6.54 -1.02 11.90
C VAL A 178 -5.98 -2.31 11.32
N ASN A 179 -6.64 -3.44 11.57
CA ASN A 179 -6.08 -4.76 11.18
C ASN A 179 -6.59 -5.25 9.83
N ASP A 180 -7.73 -4.73 9.40
CA ASP A 180 -8.37 -5.06 8.13
C ASP A 180 -9.30 -3.92 7.68
N TRP A 181 -10.00 -4.14 6.59
CA TRP A 181 -10.94 -3.18 6.02
C TRP A 181 -12.23 -3.02 6.83
N LEU A 182 -12.61 -4.00 7.66
CA LEU A 182 -13.77 -3.87 8.54
C LEU A 182 -13.45 -2.96 9.73
N ASP A 183 -12.23 -3.03 10.27
CA ASP A 183 -11.74 -2.05 11.24
C ASP A 183 -11.76 -0.62 10.66
N VAL A 184 -11.25 -0.45 9.42
CA VAL A 184 -11.29 0.84 8.72
C VAL A 184 -12.72 1.38 8.63
N GLU A 185 -13.65 0.55 8.16
CA GLU A 185 -15.06 0.90 8.06
C GLU A 185 -15.63 1.35 9.40
N LYS A 186 -15.42 0.56 10.46
CA LYS A 186 -15.90 0.85 11.81
C LYS A 186 -15.39 2.21 12.30
N PHE A 187 -14.10 2.50 12.11
CA PHE A 187 -13.49 3.74 12.58
C PHE A 187 -13.90 4.99 11.78
N ILE A 188 -14.22 4.85 10.49
CA ILE A 188 -14.53 6.00 9.64
C ILE A 188 -16.04 6.25 9.58
N LEU A 189 -16.84 5.21 9.40
CA LEU A 189 -18.29 5.33 9.18
C LEU A 189 -19.11 5.33 10.49
N ASN A 190 -18.45 5.23 11.65
CA ASN A 190 -19.10 5.24 12.98
C ASN A 190 -20.23 4.21 13.11
N TYR A 191 -20.02 3.00 12.61
CA TYR A 191 -20.89 1.87 12.95
C TYR A 191 -20.64 1.49 14.42
N ASN A 192 -21.47 2.04 15.31
CA ASN A 192 -21.59 1.60 16.71
C ASN A 192 -22.38 0.29 16.78
#